data_AF-T0GCT4-F1
#
_entry.id   AF-T0GCT4-F1
#
_cell.length_a   1.000
_cell.length_b   1.000
_cell.length_c   1.000
_cell.angle_alpha   90.00
_cell.angle_beta   90.00
_cell.angle_gamma   90.00
#
_symmetry.space_group_name_H-M   'P 1'
#
loop_
_entity.id
_entity.type
_entity.pdbx_description
1 polymer ?
#
loop_
_entity_poly.entity_id
_entity_poly.type
_entity_poly.pdbx_seq_one_letter_code
_entity_poly.pdbx_strand_id
1 'polypeptide(L)'
;MVVAYTIGLPVAAQIWEHDRWLDIFRFVFPLSILQVFPDWFLSRVLGVLVFPEDGFYKIGTVPAYMAGLWTIPLFLSTFAAVRFSKRKPSANPITKYCVAGGVAFAIFAFSEEFARTIPIWYAQNVSMIGHTAVYVLLPELILGVFTAFAYFHTEGKPLRSKLLWTIPTMLVYLGALSWFYLLLEGVWRS
;
A
#
# COMPACT_ATOMS: atom_id res chain seq x y z
N MET A 1 7.01 -10.77 -12.59
CA MET A 1 7.48 -10.37 -11.23
C MET A 1 6.44 -10.57 -10.14
N VAL A 2 5.20 -10.09 -10.30
CA VAL A 2 4.15 -10.20 -9.26
C VAL A 2 3.97 -11.64 -8.79
N VAL A 3 3.67 -12.57 -9.70
CA VAL A 3 3.53 -14.00 -9.37
C VAL A 3 4.78 -14.56 -8.67
N ALA A 4 5.97 -14.19 -9.13
CA ALA A 4 7.23 -14.68 -8.57
C ALA A 4 7.45 -14.24 -7.11
N TYR A 5 7.11 -13.00 -6.72
CA TYR A 5 7.25 -12.59 -5.32
C TYR A 5 6.05 -13.04 -4.48
N THR A 6 4.81 -13.00 -5.00
CA THR A 6 3.60 -13.42 -4.28
C THR A 6 3.66 -14.90 -3.92
N ILE A 7 4.30 -15.73 -4.76
CA ILE A 7 4.56 -17.15 -4.48
C ILE A 7 5.90 -17.33 -3.77
N GLY A 8 6.95 -16.66 -4.22
CA GLY A 8 8.31 -16.85 -3.70
C GLY A 8 8.47 -16.41 -2.25
N LEU A 9 7.80 -15.34 -1.82
CA LEU A 9 7.87 -14.86 -0.43
C LEU A 9 7.26 -15.84 0.59
N PRO A 10 6.03 -16.36 0.41
CA PRO A 10 5.51 -17.37 1.32
C PRO A 10 6.27 -18.69 1.23
N VAL A 11 6.73 -19.10 0.03
CA VAL A 11 7.53 -20.32 -0.13
C VAL A 11 8.87 -20.19 0.60
N ALA A 12 9.63 -19.11 0.41
CA ALA A 12 10.88 -18.88 1.12
C ALA A 12 10.67 -18.78 2.63
N ALA A 13 9.58 -18.13 3.06
CA ALA A 13 9.26 -18.03 4.48
C ALA A 13 8.89 -19.40 5.12
N GLN A 14 8.29 -20.30 4.36
CA GLN A 14 8.05 -21.69 4.79
C GLN A 14 9.34 -22.51 4.82
N ILE A 15 10.20 -22.38 3.81
CA ILE A 15 11.47 -23.12 3.73
C ILE A 15 12.43 -22.70 4.85
N TRP A 16 12.40 -21.43 5.27
CA TRP A 16 13.32 -20.88 6.28
C TRP A 16 12.67 -20.65 7.66
N GLU A 17 11.50 -21.25 7.91
CA GLU A 17 10.79 -21.19 9.20
C GLU A 17 10.61 -19.74 9.73
N HIS A 18 10.37 -18.80 8.81
CA HIS A 18 10.11 -17.41 9.15
C HIS A 18 8.63 -17.17 9.42
N ASP A 19 8.12 -17.73 10.52
CA ASP A 19 6.71 -17.63 10.94
C ASP A 19 6.16 -16.20 10.92
N ARG A 20 7.02 -15.24 11.28
CA ARG A 20 6.65 -13.82 11.29
C ARG A 20 6.43 -13.27 9.87
N TRP A 21 7.19 -13.72 8.88
CA TRP A 21 7.01 -13.26 7.50
C TRP A 21 5.70 -13.81 6.93
N LEU A 22 5.39 -15.08 7.21
CA LEU A 22 4.10 -15.65 6.86
C LEU A 22 2.94 -14.94 7.55
N ASP A 23 3.08 -14.58 8.82
CA ASP A 23 2.02 -13.89 9.56
C ASP A 23 1.71 -12.48 9.01
N ILE A 24 2.76 -11.74 8.62
CA ILE A 24 2.62 -10.45 7.91
C ILE A 24 1.96 -10.69 6.56
N PHE A 25 2.50 -11.62 5.75
CA PHE A 25 2.00 -11.91 4.41
C PHE A 25 0.51 -12.26 4.42
N ARG A 26 0.06 -13.11 5.37
CA ARG A 26 -1.35 -13.49 5.54
C ARG A 26 -2.27 -12.31 5.83
N PHE A 27 -1.75 -11.19 6.34
CA PHE A 27 -2.50 -9.95 6.51
C PHE A 27 -2.41 -9.06 5.28
N VAL A 28 -1.20 -8.78 4.78
CA VAL A 28 -0.99 -7.78 3.72
C VAL A 28 -1.42 -8.27 2.34
N PHE A 29 -1.40 -9.57 2.05
CA PHE A 29 -1.78 -10.08 0.74
C PHE A 29 -3.29 -9.91 0.45
N PRO A 30 -4.22 -10.30 1.36
CA PRO A 30 -5.63 -9.96 1.16
C PRO A 30 -5.89 -8.45 1.11
N LEU A 31 -5.16 -7.66 1.90
CA LEU A 31 -5.25 -6.20 1.85
C LEU A 31 -4.79 -5.63 0.50
N SER A 32 -3.72 -6.19 -0.08
CA SER A 32 -3.19 -5.86 -1.40
C SER A 32 -4.25 -6.06 -2.49
N ILE A 33 -5.00 -7.16 -2.43
CA ILE A 33 -6.11 -7.41 -3.37
C ILE A 33 -7.17 -6.32 -3.27
N LEU A 34 -7.48 -5.86 -2.05
CA LEU A 34 -8.46 -4.80 -1.84
C LEU A 34 -7.98 -3.42 -2.32
N GLN A 35 -6.67 -3.20 -2.55
CA GLN A 35 -6.17 -1.93 -3.08
C GLN A 35 -6.60 -1.64 -4.52
N VAL A 36 -7.12 -2.65 -5.23
CA VAL A 36 -7.77 -2.45 -6.54
C VAL A 36 -8.92 -1.43 -6.44
N PHE A 37 -9.65 -1.36 -5.31
CA PHE A 37 -10.76 -0.42 -5.17
C PHE A 37 -10.30 1.05 -5.05
N PRO A 38 -9.33 1.40 -4.17
CA PRO A 38 -8.65 2.69 -4.19
C PRO A 38 -8.11 3.06 -5.57
N ASP A 39 -7.39 2.17 -6.24
CA ASP A 39 -6.82 2.44 -7.57
C ASP A 39 -7.91 2.71 -8.61
N TRP A 40 -9.01 1.95 -8.53
CA TRP A 40 -10.15 2.12 -9.43
C TRP A 40 -10.86 3.45 -9.16
N PHE A 41 -10.98 3.86 -7.90
CA PHE A 41 -11.52 5.17 -7.53
C PHE A 41 -10.65 6.31 -8.10
N LEU A 42 -9.33 6.25 -7.93
CA LEU A 42 -8.41 7.26 -8.46
C LEU A 42 -8.47 7.34 -9.99
N SER A 43 -8.51 6.18 -10.66
CA SER A 43 -8.44 6.14 -12.12
C SER A 43 -9.77 6.42 -12.82
N ARG A 44 -10.90 5.99 -12.24
CA ARG A 44 -12.22 6.15 -12.88
C ARG A 44 -13.04 7.29 -12.33
N VAL A 45 -13.06 7.50 -11.02
CA VAL A 45 -13.92 8.51 -10.38
C VAL A 45 -13.24 9.87 -10.36
N LEU A 46 -11.98 9.90 -9.90
CA LEU A 46 -11.21 11.15 -9.90
C LEU A 46 -10.55 11.43 -11.25
N GLY A 47 -10.24 10.40 -12.04
CA GLY A 47 -9.61 10.56 -13.36
C GLY A 47 -8.17 11.06 -13.29
N VAL A 48 -7.51 10.85 -12.16
CA VAL A 48 -6.16 11.37 -11.85
C VAL A 48 -5.06 10.33 -12.01
N LEU A 49 -5.42 9.06 -12.09
CA LEU A 49 -4.49 7.93 -12.24
C LEU A 49 -4.78 7.21 -13.55
N VAL A 50 -3.75 6.99 -14.36
CA VAL A 50 -3.89 6.25 -15.61
C VAL A 50 -3.05 5.00 -15.59
N PHE A 51 -3.69 3.88 -15.94
CA PHE A 51 -3.03 2.62 -16.24
C PHE A 51 -3.00 2.44 -17.77
N PRO A 52 -1.82 2.46 -18.41
CA PRO A 52 -1.69 2.26 -19.84
C PRO A 52 -2.31 0.96 -20.33
N GLU A 53 -2.54 0.86 -21.64
CA GLU A 53 -2.89 -0.41 -22.26
C GLU A 53 -1.64 -1.30 -22.33
N ASP A 54 -1.61 -2.34 -21.51
CA ASP A 54 -0.49 -3.26 -21.35
C ASP A 54 -0.84 -4.71 -21.75
N GLY A 55 -2.06 -4.94 -22.25
CA GLY A 55 -2.56 -6.23 -22.69
C GLY A 55 -2.95 -7.18 -21.55
N PHE A 56 -2.81 -6.77 -20.28
CA PHE A 56 -3.22 -7.57 -19.13
C PHE A 56 -4.70 -7.39 -18.82
N TYR A 57 -5.30 -8.40 -18.20
CA TYR A 57 -6.69 -8.34 -17.74
C TYR A 57 -6.86 -7.21 -16.72
N LYS A 58 -7.90 -6.37 -16.89
CA LYS A 58 -8.23 -5.25 -16.00
C LYS A 58 -9.50 -5.54 -15.19
N ILE A 59 -9.51 -5.12 -13.93
CA ILE A 59 -10.71 -5.02 -13.08
C ILE A 59 -11.14 -3.55 -13.13
N GLY A 60 -12.19 -3.25 -13.88
CA GLY A 60 -12.50 -1.86 -14.22
C GLY A 60 -11.37 -1.25 -15.06
N THR A 61 -10.72 -0.20 -14.55
CA THR A 61 -9.57 0.45 -15.18
C THR A 61 -8.22 -0.06 -14.67
N VAL A 62 -8.20 -0.90 -13.62
CA VAL A 62 -6.98 -1.29 -12.91
C VAL A 62 -6.47 -2.65 -13.41
N PRO A 63 -5.20 -2.78 -13.81
CA PRO A 63 -4.62 -4.07 -14.17
C PRO A 63 -4.66 -5.05 -12.99
N ALA A 64 -5.09 -6.29 -13.25
CA ALA A 64 -5.30 -7.27 -12.19
C ALA A 64 -4.01 -7.65 -11.43
N TYR A 65 -2.83 -7.46 -12.02
CA TYR A 65 -1.57 -7.68 -11.32
C TYR A 65 -1.32 -6.66 -10.19
N MET A 66 -2.00 -5.50 -10.20
CA MET A 66 -1.92 -4.53 -9.10
C MET A 66 -2.41 -5.12 -7.79
N ALA A 67 -3.42 -6.00 -7.83
CA ALA A 67 -3.90 -6.73 -6.67
C ALA A 67 -2.79 -7.47 -5.91
N GLY A 68 -1.73 -7.91 -6.60
CA GLY A 68 -0.53 -8.46 -5.97
C GLY A 68 0.54 -7.42 -5.68
N LEU A 69 0.76 -6.47 -6.59
CA LEU A 69 1.89 -5.52 -6.51
C LEU A 69 1.93 -4.75 -5.18
N TRP A 70 0.77 -4.36 -4.65
CA TRP A 70 0.62 -3.66 -3.36
C TRP A 70 1.19 -4.42 -2.16
N THR A 71 1.35 -5.75 -2.24
CA THR A 71 1.89 -6.52 -1.12
C THR A 71 3.33 -6.11 -0.82
N ILE A 72 4.13 -5.73 -1.82
CA ILE A 72 5.54 -5.37 -1.63
C ILE A 72 5.68 -4.17 -0.68
N PRO A 73 5.12 -2.98 -0.98
CA PRO A 73 5.22 -1.82 -0.09
C PRO A 73 4.57 -2.08 1.28
N LEU A 74 3.42 -2.75 1.31
CA LEU A 74 2.70 -3.06 2.55
C LEU A 74 3.47 -4.03 3.45
N PHE A 75 4.13 -5.04 2.86
CA PHE A 75 4.97 -5.98 3.58
C PHE A 75 6.20 -5.26 4.15
N LEU A 76 6.92 -4.51 3.31
CA LEU A 76 8.17 -3.84 3.71
C LEU A 76 7.94 -2.81 4.84
N SER A 77 6.91 -1.98 4.71
CA SER A 77 6.54 -1.00 5.75
C SER A 77 6.15 -1.67 7.07
N THR A 78 5.31 -2.71 7.01
CA THR A 78 4.90 -3.48 8.20
C THR A 78 6.08 -4.21 8.83
N PHE A 79 6.92 -4.84 8.01
CA PHE A 79 8.11 -5.55 8.46
C PHE A 79 9.11 -4.61 9.15
N ALA A 80 9.32 -3.40 8.63
CA ALA A 80 10.16 -2.39 9.26
C ALA A 80 9.66 -2.04 10.67
N ALA A 81 8.34 -1.85 10.84
CA ALA A 81 7.75 -1.60 12.16
C ALA A 81 7.90 -2.78 13.12
N VAL A 82 7.71 -4.01 12.65
CA VAL A 82 7.96 -5.24 13.44
C VAL A 82 9.42 -5.31 13.86
N ARG A 83 10.36 -5.04 12.95
CA ARG A 83 11.80 -5.07 13.24
C ARG A 83 12.20 -3.99 14.23
N PHE A 84 11.63 -2.79 14.10
CA PHE A 84 11.82 -1.70 15.04
C PHE A 84 11.33 -2.08 16.44
N SER A 85 10.09 -2.57 16.55
CA SER A 85 9.49 -2.96 17.83
C SER A 85 10.30 -4.03 18.56
N LYS A 86 10.92 -4.97 17.82
CA LYS A 86 11.81 -5.99 18.40
C LYS A 86 13.16 -5.43 18.86
N ARG A 87 13.72 -4.43 18.16
CA ARG A 87 15.04 -3.84 18.48
C ARG A 87 14.99 -2.80 19.59
N LYS A 88 13.85 -2.12 19.74
CA LYS A 88 13.67 -0.98 20.65
C LYS A 88 12.39 -1.17 21.50
N PRO A 89 12.34 -2.19 22.38
CA PRO A 89 11.13 -2.50 23.15
C PRO A 89 10.74 -1.39 24.14
N SER A 90 11.70 -0.57 24.59
CA SER A 90 11.48 0.56 25.51
C SER A 90 11.14 1.87 24.81
N ALA A 91 11.10 1.91 23.47
CA ALA A 91 10.71 3.11 22.73
C ALA A 91 9.22 3.40 22.91
N ASN A 92 8.81 4.64 22.61
CA ASN A 92 7.41 5.02 22.59
C ASN A 92 6.62 4.07 21.66
N PRO A 93 5.50 3.47 22.10
CA PRO A 93 4.71 2.53 21.30
C PRO A 93 4.25 3.09 19.94
N ILE A 94 4.12 4.41 19.81
CA ILE A 94 3.68 5.08 18.57
C ILE A 94 4.79 5.05 17.50
N THR A 95 6.07 5.05 17.90
CA THR A 95 7.20 5.20 16.98
C THR A 95 7.25 4.10 15.93
N LYS A 96 6.85 2.86 16.26
CA LYS A 96 6.80 1.77 15.28
C LYS A 96 5.83 2.06 14.11
N TYR A 97 4.73 2.76 14.37
CA TYR A 97 3.79 3.16 13.33
C TYR A 97 4.34 4.31 12.49
N CYS A 98 5.03 5.27 13.11
CA CYS A 98 5.77 6.31 12.37
C CYS A 98 6.82 5.71 11.44
N VAL A 99 7.52 4.64 11.87
CA VAL A 99 8.47 3.90 11.02
C VAL A 99 7.76 3.28 9.82
N ALA A 100 6.62 2.61 10.01
CA ALA A 100 5.85 2.06 8.89
C ALA A 100 5.40 3.16 7.91
N GLY A 101 4.86 4.27 8.42
CA GLY A 101 4.43 5.41 7.62
C GLY A 101 5.58 6.04 6.83
N GLY A 102 6.72 6.28 7.48
CA GLY A 102 7.91 6.84 6.81
C GLY A 102 8.49 5.91 5.74
N VAL A 103 8.49 4.59 5.99
CA VAL A 103 8.91 3.61 4.98
C VAL A 103 7.94 3.56 3.81
N ALA A 104 6.62 3.57 4.07
CA ALA A 104 5.62 3.62 3.01
C ALA A 104 5.77 4.90 2.17
N PHE A 105 5.83 6.07 2.82
CA PHE A 105 6.07 7.36 2.16
C PHE A 105 7.29 7.33 1.26
N ALA A 106 8.43 6.81 1.76
CA ALA A 106 9.64 6.69 0.95
C ALA A 106 9.45 5.77 -0.26
N ILE A 107 8.88 4.57 -0.05
CA ILE A 107 8.68 3.61 -1.14
C ILE A 107 7.79 4.20 -2.23
N PHE A 108 6.69 4.85 -1.88
CA PHE A 108 5.77 5.40 -2.87
C PHE A 108 6.32 6.65 -3.56
N ALA A 109 6.95 7.57 -2.81
CA ALA A 109 7.63 8.72 -3.41
C ALA A 109 8.69 8.29 -4.44
N PHE A 110 9.45 7.23 -4.15
CA PHE A 110 10.36 6.65 -5.13
C PHE A 110 9.61 5.95 -6.27
N SER A 111 8.58 5.17 -5.99
CA SER A 111 7.83 4.44 -7.01
C SER A 111 7.20 5.38 -8.04
N GLU A 112 6.63 6.50 -7.59
CA GLU A 112 6.08 7.55 -8.46
C GLU A 112 7.13 8.15 -9.40
N GLU A 113 8.34 8.47 -8.88
CA GLU A 113 9.40 9.02 -9.73
C GLU A 113 9.99 7.98 -10.69
N PHE A 114 10.04 6.71 -10.29
CA PHE A 114 10.55 5.61 -11.12
C PHE A 114 9.53 5.08 -12.13
N ALA A 115 8.23 5.34 -11.94
CA ALA A 115 7.16 4.96 -12.87
C ALA A 115 7.37 5.54 -14.28
N ARG A 116 8.25 6.54 -14.45
CA ARG A 116 8.72 7.02 -15.76
C ARG A 116 9.38 5.93 -16.62
N THR A 117 10.09 5.00 -15.98
CA THR A 117 10.97 4.03 -16.67
C THR A 117 10.22 2.76 -17.03
N ILE A 118 9.15 2.46 -16.30
CA ILE A 118 8.29 1.31 -16.53
C ILE A 118 6.87 1.87 -16.52
N PRO A 119 6.20 2.00 -17.69
CA PRO A 119 4.90 2.66 -17.80
C PRO A 119 3.78 1.77 -17.24
N ILE A 120 3.81 1.53 -15.93
CA ILE A 120 2.82 0.74 -15.20
C ILE A 120 1.62 1.63 -14.82
N TRP A 121 1.90 2.85 -14.34
CA TRP A 121 0.91 3.89 -14.11
C TRP A 121 1.54 5.27 -14.25
N TYR A 122 0.72 6.30 -14.42
CA TYR A 122 1.14 7.68 -14.30
C TYR A 122 0.00 8.56 -13.79
N ALA A 123 0.35 9.62 -13.08
CA ALA A 123 -0.59 10.64 -12.64
C ALA A 123 -0.90 11.64 -13.76
N GLN A 124 -2.13 12.16 -13.77
CA GLN A 124 -2.54 13.25 -14.64
C GLN A 124 -3.48 14.19 -13.90
N ASN A 125 -3.63 15.41 -14.39
CA ASN A 125 -4.64 16.33 -13.88
C ASN A 125 -4.54 16.57 -12.36
N VAL A 126 -3.32 16.62 -11.82
CA VAL A 126 -3.04 16.93 -10.40
C VAL A 126 -1.74 17.69 -10.28
N SER A 127 -1.53 18.31 -9.12
CA SER A 127 -0.28 18.98 -8.79
C SER A 127 0.83 17.94 -8.60
N MET A 128 1.95 18.16 -9.29
CA MET A 128 3.10 17.25 -9.27
C MET A 128 4.36 18.00 -8.83
N ILE A 129 5.21 17.33 -8.05
CA ILE A 129 6.61 17.73 -7.84
C ILE A 129 7.47 16.70 -8.57
N GLY A 130 8.14 17.12 -9.64
CA GLY A 130 8.70 16.16 -10.59
C GLY A 130 7.56 15.37 -11.25
N HIS A 131 7.60 14.05 -11.13
CA HIS A 131 6.54 13.15 -11.63
C HIS A 131 5.61 12.64 -10.51
N THR A 132 5.87 13.06 -9.28
CA THR A 132 5.15 12.56 -8.10
C THR A 132 3.91 13.39 -7.85
N ALA A 133 2.74 12.76 -7.86
CA ALA A 133 1.50 13.40 -7.46
C ALA A 133 1.55 13.79 -5.97
N VAL A 134 1.32 15.07 -5.65
CA VAL A 134 1.50 15.55 -4.27
C VAL A 134 0.41 15.01 -3.34
N TYR A 135 -0.82 14.90 -3.85
CA TYR A 135 -1.97 14.52 -3.03
C TYR A 135 -1.92 13.07 -2.50
N VAL A 136 -1.17 12.17 -3.14
CA VAL A 136 -1.17 10.73 -2.83
C VAL A 136 -0.20 10.36 -1.69
N LEU A 137 0.87 11.13 -1.49
CA LEU A 137 1.95 10.80 -0.55
C LEU A 137 1.49 10.73 0.92
N LEU A 138 0.63 11.66 1.35
CA LEU A 138 0.09 11.65 2.71
C LEU A 138 -0.90 10.49 2.94
N PRO A 139 -1.85 10.21 2.03
CA PRO A 139 -2.62 8.98 2.05
C PRO A 139 -1.79 7.70 2.16
N GLU A 140 -0.69 7.59 1.42
CA GLU A 140 0.18 6.41 1.43
C GLU A 140 0.96 6.27 2.75
N LEU A 141 1.39 7.39 3.34
CA LEU A 141 1.93 7.42 4.69
C LEU A 141 0.89 6.88 5.68
N ILE A 142 -0.36 7.35 5.60
CA ILE A 142 -1.46 6.90 6.46
C ILE A 142 -1.75 5.42 6.24
N LEU A 143 -1.72 4.94 4.99
CA LEU A 143 -1.87 3.53 4.66
C LEU A 143 -0.77 2.69 5.34
N GLY A 144 0.48 3.12 5.29
CA GLY A 144 1.60 2.45 5.98
C GLY A 144 1.39 2.39 7.50
N VAL A 145 1.03 3.52 8.12
CA VAL A 145 0.72 3.62 9.56
C VAL A 145 -0.41 2.65 9.94
N PHE A 146 -1.54 2.72 9.22
CA PHE A 146 -2.74 1.98 9.57
C PHE A 146 -2.63 0.49 9.24
N THR A 147 -1.91 0.12 8.18
CA THR A 147 -1.56 -1.27 7.87
C THR A 147 -0.77 -1.89 9.02
N ALA A 148 0.27 -1.20 9.51
CA ALA A 148 1.04 -1.68 10.65
C ALA A 148 0.19 -1.76 11.92
N PHE A 149 -0.65 -0.74 12.19
CA PHE A 149 -1.60 -0.75 13.30
C PHE A 149 -2.52 -1.97 13.27
N ALA A 150 -3.19 -2.21 12.15
CA ALA A 150 -4.12 -3.33 11.97
C ALA A 150 -3.41 -4.68 12.03
N TYR A 151 -2.19 -4.78 11.48
CA TYR A 151 -1.36 -5.97 11.63
C TYR A 151 -1.03 -6.26 13.10
N PHE A 152 -0.57 -5.28 13.87
CA PHE A 152 -0.25 -5.51 15.30
C PHE A 152 -1.49 -5.90 16.12
N HIS A 153 -2.69 -5.46 15.74
CA HIS A 153 -3.95 -5.90 16.37
C HIS A 153 -4.37 -7.33 16.00
N THR A 154 -3.80 -7.87 14.92
CA THR A 154 -4.11 -9.19 14.37
C THR A 154 -2.89 -10.12 14.33
N GLU A 155 -1.81 -9.74 14.97
CA GLU A 155 -0.57 -10.50 15.03
C GLU A 155 -0.83 -11.84 15.73
N GLY A 156 -0.44 -12.95 15.08
CA GLY A 156 -0.68 -14.30 15.56
C GLY A 156 -2.15 -14.75 15.59
N LYS A 157 -3.10 -13.91 15.18
CA LYS A 157 -4.53 -14.27 15.10
C LYS A 157 -4.85 -15.07 13.83
N PRO A 158 -5.93 -15.88 13.82
CA PRO A 158 -6.32 -16.63 12.62
C PRO A 158 -6.67 -15.71 11.46
N LEU A 159 -6.59 -16.26 10.23
CA LEU A 159 -6.83 -15.51 8.98
C LEU A 159 -8.15 -14.74 8.98
N ARG A 160 -9.23 -15.31 9.54
CA ARG A 160 -10.54 -14.64 9.63
C ARG A 160 -10.45 -13.28 10.35
N SER A 161 -9.71 -13.21 11.45
CA SER A 161 -9.49 -11.96 12.18
C SER A 161 -8.68 -10.95 11.36
N LYS A 162 -7.67 -11.42 10.61
CA LYS A 162 -6.89 -10.57 9.70
C LYS A 162 -7.76 -9.99 8.59
N LEU A 163 -8.61 -10.81 7.96
CA LEU A 163 -9.52 -10.40 6.89
C LEU A 163 -10.54 -9.35 7.35
N LEU A 164 -11.02 -9.41 8.60
CA LEU A 164 -11.92 -8.37 9.14
C LEU A 164 -11.24 -7.00 9.22
N TRP A 165 -9.92 -6.95 9.36
CA TRP A 165 -9.17 -5.70 9.43
C TRP A 165 -8.73 -5.16 8.07
N THR A 166 -8.68 -5.99 7.02
CA THR A 166 -8.26 -5.52 5.69
C THR A 166 -9.29 -4.57 5.06
N ILE A 167 -10.59 -4.76 5.33
CA ILE A 167 -11.65 -3.87 4.82
C ILE A 167 -11.54 -2.46 5.45
N PRO A 168 -11.51 -2.29 6.78
CA PRO A 168 -11.25 -0.98 7.40
C PRO A 168 -9.96 -0.33 6.90
N THR A 169 -8.87 -1.09 6.74
CA THR A 169 -7.61 -0.53 6.24
C THR A 169 -7.74 0.02 4.82
N MET A 170 -8.42 -0.69 3.92
CA MET A 170 -8.72 -0.19 2.58
C MET A 170 -9.60 1.06 2.62
N LEU A 171 -10.65 1.08 3.46
CA LEU A 171 -11.55 2.23 3.58
C LEU A 171 -10.86 3.47 4.17
N VAL A 172 -9.97 3.29 5.15
CA VAL A 172 -9.14 4.38 5.70
C VAL A 172 -8.26 4.98 4.62
N TYR A 173 -7.62 4.15 3.79
CA TYR A 173 -6.79 4.65 2.69
C TYR A 173 -7.63 5.35 1.62
N LEU A 174 -8.76 4.76 1.20
CA LEU A 174 -9.69 5.39 0.26
C LEU A 174 -10.19 6.75 0.76
N GLY A 175 -10.57 6.83 2.04
CA GLY A 175 -10.99 8.07 2.69
C GLY A 175 -9.86 9.09 2.79
N ALA A 176 -8.63 8.66 3.04
CA ALA A 176 -7.46 9.54 3.03
C ALA A 176 -7.21 10.09 1.62
N LEU A 177 -7.24 9.24 0.58
CA LEU A 177 -7.09 9.65 -0.81
C LEU A 177 -8.11 10.72 -1.21
N SER A 178 -9.39 10.48 -0.92
CA SER A 178 -10.46 11.43 -1.26
C SER A 178 -10.33 12.75 -0.49
N TRP A 179 -10.00 12.69 0.79
CA TRP A 179 -9.80 13.87 1.63
C TRP A 179 -8.62 14.73 1.18
N PHE A 180 -7.45 14.12 0.97
CA PHE A 180 -6.26 14.87 0.53
C PHE A 180 -6.38 15.38 -0.90
N TYR A 181 -7.04 14.63 -1.79
CA TYR A 181 -7.40 15.14 -3.11
C TYR A 181 -8.28 16.40 -3.01
N LEU A 182 -9.34 16.36 -2.19
CA LEU A 182 -10.22 17.53 -1.99
C LEU A 182 -9.43 18.75 -1.48
N LEU A 183 -8.56 18.56 -0.49
CA LEU A 183 -7.80 19.65 0.12
C LEU A 183 -6.76 20.27 -0.83
N LEU A 184 -6.08 19.44 -1.62
CA LEU A 184 -4.91 19.88 -2.40
C LEU A 184 -5.26 20.20 -3.85
N GLU A 185 -6.22 19.49 -4.44
CA GLU A 185 -6.59 19.64 -5.85
C GLU A 185 -8.00 20.21 -6.02
N GLY A 186 -8.92 19.89 -5.11
CA GLY A 186 -10.33 20.27 -5.19
C GLY A 186 -10.60 21.76 -5.02
N VAL A 187 -9.73 22.50 -4.32
CA VAL A 187 -9.89 23.94 -4.07
C VAL A 187 -9.46 24.82 -5.26
N TRP A 188 -8.57 24.33 -6.12
CA TRP A 188 -7.95 25.12 -7.19
C TRP A 188 -8.54 24.90 -8.59
N ARG A 189 -9.47 23.95 -8.72
CA ARG A 189 -10.04 23.48 -10.00
C ARG A 189 -11.52 23.85 -10.21
N SER A 190 -12.07 24.73 -9.37
CA SER A 190 -13.42 25.32 -9.54
C SER A 190 -13.40 26.52 -10.47
#